data_AF-A0A118K6T5-F1
#
_entry.id   AF-A0A118K6T5-F1
#
_cell.length_a   1.000
_cell.length_b   1.000
_cell.length_c   1.000
_cell.angle_alpha   90.00
_cell.angle_beta   90.00
_cell.angle_gamma   90.00
#
_symmetry.space_group_name_H-M   'P 1'
#
loop_
_entity.id
_entity.type
_entity.pdbx_description
1 polymer ?
#
loop_
_entity_poly.entity_id
_entity_poly.type
_entity_poly.pdbx_seq_one_letter_code
_entity_poly.pdbx_strand_id
1 'polypeptide(L)'
;MTIKGKAITRQTMQSLVSQCVVGSEIIDVWSMVLNREERMRSNESLRRYFVPTDISMDAIIRDEDLNANQSINSNGINQTRLLKNVVFDLKHPSIAIIDSQIRDGKVDDIYGSSTVGLQDMMIMHLLREGHGAWKVYAEMDQDHIKTRWQLRENTVDVGVMLMRHMETFFGGDVVKWDCGLYKESTKQKRQLKDLRTKYCSKMLLNDVNIRKTSIVYDVERFIAMETSYNARKNGGARQMSRGRK
;
A
#
# COMPACT_ATOMS: atom_id res chain seq x y z
N MET A 1 -10.45 -3.90 13.42
CA MET A 1 -9.06 -4.36 13.62
C MET A 1 -8.39 -3.35 14.52
N THR A 2 -7.54 -3.77 15.44
CA THR A 2 -6.78 -2.82 16.25
C THR A 2 -5.32 -3.20 16.13
N ILE A 3 -4.52 -2.26 15.69
CA ILE A 3 -3.07 -2.42 15.55
C ILE A 3 -2.46 -1.49 16.59
N LYS A 4 -1.37 -1.90 17.26
CA LYS A 4 -0.77 -1.17 18.38
C LYS A 4 -0.76 0.35 18.13
N GLY A 5 -1.68 1.07 18.78
CA GLY A 5 -1.86 2.54 18.66
C GLY A 5 -3.05 3.05 17.84
N LYS A 6 -3.65 2.28 16.92
CA LYS A 6 -4.75 2.75 16.03
C LYS A 6 -5.87 1.71 15.90
N ALA A 7 -7.10 2.12 16.20
CA ALA A 7 -8.30 1.32 15.95
C ALA A 7 -8.79 1.57 14.53
N ILE A 8 -8.86 0.51 13.73
CA ILE A 8 -9.34 0.54 12.34
C ILE A 8 -10.74 -0.05 12.31
N THR A 9 -11.69 0.77 11.88
CA THR A 9 -13.09 0.37 11.81
C THR A 9 -13.34 -0.61 10.66
N ARG A 10 -14.46 -1.33 10.72
CA ARG A 10 -14.94 -2.13 9.59
C ARG A 10 -15.13 -1.26 8.33
N GLN A 11 -15.63 -0.04 8.50
CA GLN A 11 -15.84 0.91 7.42
C GLN A 11 -14.53 1.26 6.71
N THR A 12 -13.46 1.50 7.46
CA THR A 12 -12.13 1.74 6.88
C THR A 12 -11.63 0.51 6.11
N MET A 13 -11.79 -0.70 6.66
CA MET A 13 -11.44 -1.95 5.94
C MET A 13 -12.25 -2.16 4.65
N GLN A 14 -13.47 -1.63 4.57
CA GLN A 14 -14.29 -1.71 3.36
C GLN A 14 -13.69 -0.94 2.18
N SER A 15 -12.70 -0.05 2.39
CA SER A 15 -11.97 0.58 1.28
C SER A 15 -11.18 -0.43 0.42
N LEU A 16 -10.92 -1.63 0.94
CA LEU A 16 -10.33 -2.74 0.18
C LEU A 16 -11.37 -3.52 -0.64
N VAL A 17 -12.67 -3.24 -0.51
CA VAL A 17 -13.68 -3.83 -1.40
C VAL A 17 -13.42 -3.36 -2.83
N SER A 18 -13.74 -4.22 -3.81
CA SER A 18 -13.62 -3.89 -5.23
C SER A 18 -14.35 -2.58 -5.55
N GLN A 19 -13.76 -1.78 -6.44
CA GLN A 19 -14.28 -0.47 -6.87
C GLN A 19 -14.22 0.66 -5.82
N CYS A 20 -13.61 0.46 -4.65
CA CYS A 20 -13.39 1.51 -3.67
C CYS A 20 -11.96 2.06 -3.73
N VAL A 21 -11.81 3.38 -3.57
CA VAL A 21 -10.50 4.02 -3.34
C VAL A 21 -9.95 3.52 -2.01
N VAL A 22 -8.70 3.07 -1.99
CA VAL A 22 -8.03 2.63 -0.76
C VAL A 22 -7.74 3.85 0.12
N GLY A 23 -8.22 3.84 1.38
CA GLY A 23 -7.97 4.93 2.33
C GLY A 23 -6.52 4.97 2.81
N SER A 24 -6.01 6.15 3.14
CA SER A 24 -4.66 6.38 3.70
C SER A 24 -4.39 5.52 4.92
N GLU A 25 -5.39 5.34 5.79
CA GLU A 25 -5.29 4.55 7.00
C GLU A 25 -5.04 3.08 6.69
N ILE A 26 -5.55 2.56 5.56
CA ILE A 26 -5.23 1.21 5.11
C ILE A 26 -3.79 1.12 4.58
N ILE A 27 -3.29 2.16 3.93
CA ILE A 27 -1.87 2.23 3.53
C ILE A 27 -0.96 2.26 4.76
N ASP A 28 -1.30 3.04 5.80
CA ASP A 28 -0.55 3.05 7.07
C ASP A 28 -0.50 1.66 7.71
N VAL A 29 -1.66 0.99 7.76
CA VAL A 29 -1.74 -0.39 8.26
C VAL A 29 -0.86 -1.32 7.45
N TRP A 30 -0.84 -1.16 6.13
CA TRP A 30 0.01 -1.95 5.25
C TRP A 30 1.49 -1.74 5.56
N SER A 31 1.92 -0.48 5.75
CA SER A 31 3.27 -0.16 6.20
C SER A 31 3.61 -0.85 7.52
N MET A 32 2.67 -0.88 8.49
CA MET A 32 2.87 -1.58 9.77
C MET A 32 3.03 -3.10 9.58
N VAL A 33 2.20 -3.71 8.73
CA VAL A 33 2.29 -5.14 8.39
C VAL A 33 3.63 -5.45 7.75
N LEU A 34 4.05 -4.69 6.74
CA LEU A 34 5.33 -4.88 6.07
C LEU A 34 6.51 -4.67 7.03
N ASN A 35 6.50 -3.60 7.83
CA ASN A 35 7.52 -3.35 8.86
C ASN A 35 7.63 -4.50 9.89
N ARG A 36 6.52 -5.16 10.23
CA ARG A 36 6.54 -6.35 11.09
C ARG A 36 7.20 -7.53 10.38
N GLU A 37 6.91 -7.73 9.11
CA GLU A 37 7.49 -8.81 8.29
C GLU A 37 8.98 -8.61 8.04
N GLU A 38 9.43 -7.37 7.83
CA GLU A 38 10.85 -7.02 7.67
C GLU A 38 11.69 -7.44 8.90
N ARG A 39 11.11 -7.43 10.11
CA ARG A 39 11.78 -7.90 11.34
C ARG A 39 12.03 -9.41 11.36
N MET A 40 11.31 -10.18 10.54
CA MET A 40 11.43 -11.63 10.46
C MET A 40 12.31 -12.09 9.30
N ARG A 41 12.86 -11.16 8.50
CA ARG A 41 13.72 -11.49 7.36
C ARG A 41 15.13 -11.88 7.81
N SER A 42 15.81 -12.67 6.99
CA SER A 42 17.21 -13.05 7.23
C SER A 42 18.13 -11.81 7.24
N ASN A 43 19.25 -11.92 7.95
CA ASN A 43 20.25 -10.85 8.00
C ASN A 43 20.94 -10.58 6.66
N GLU A 44 20.91 -11.55 5.76
CA GLU A 44 21.47 -11.45 4.40
C GLU A 44 20.53 -10.72 3.42
N SER A 45 19.25 -10.61 3.77
CA SER A 45 18.28 -9.88 2.95
C SER A 45 18.47 -8.38 3.12
N LEU A 46 18.27 -7.64 2.03
CA LEU A 46 17.96 -6.20 2.11
C LEU A 46 16.76 -6.00 3.04
N ARG A 47 16.84 -4.98 3.88
CA ARG A 47 15.77 -4.58 4.80
C ARG A 47 15.18 -3.27 4.32
N ARG A 48 13.87 -3.14 4.49
CA ARG A 48 13.13 -1.91 4.20
C ARG A 48 12.46 -1.39 5.45
N TYR A 49 12.20 -0.10 5.46
CA TYR A 49 11.36 0.54 6.45
C TYR A 49 10.34 1.43 5.75
N PHE A 50 9.07 1.24 6.10
CA PHE A 50 7.94 1.94 5.49
C PHE A 50 7.44 3.02 6.46
N VAL A 51 7.48 4.28 6.02
CA VAL A 51 7.02 5.43 6.80
C VAL A 51 5.50 5.59 6.63
N PRO A 52 4.73 5.76 7.73
CA PRO A 52 3.31 6.11 7.67
C PRO A 52 3.01 7.39 6.87
N THR A 53 1.81 7.50 6.32
CA THR A 53 1.42 8.58 5.40
C THR A 53 1.21 9.94 6.09
N ASP A 54 0.94 9.96 7.39
CA ASP A 54 0.80 11.18 8.20
C ASP A 54 2.13 11.95 8.34
N ILE A 55 3.22 11.24 8.62
CA ILE A 55 4.57 11.83 8.72
C ILE A 55 4.99 12.47 7.39
N SER A 56 4.72 11.78 6.28
CA SER A 56 5.02 12.29 4.94
C SER A 56 4.14 13.49 4.55
N MET A 57 2.86 13.50 4.94
CA MET A 57 1.95 14.61 4.61
C MET A 57 2.18 15.85 5.46
N ASP A 58 2.43 15.73 6.76
CA ASP A 58 2.77 16.87 7.62
C ASP A 58 4.04 17.58 7.17
N ALA A 59 4.93 16.86 6.51
CA ALA A 59 6.15 17.41 5.93
C ALA A 59 5.91 18.14 4.61
N ILE A 60 5.11 17.55 3.72
CA ILE A 60 4.76 18.15 2.42
C ILE A 60 3.93 19.43 2.64
N ILE A 61 2.97 19.40 3.57
CA ILE A 61 2.10 20.56 3.88
C ILE A 61 2.91 21.74 4.46
N ARG A 62 3.91 21.47 5.31
CA ARG A 62 4.78 22.52 5.85
C ARG A 62 5.60 23.25 4.78
N ASP A 63 5.90 22.58 3.67
CA ASP A 63 6.65 23.15 2.54
C ASP A 63 5.72 23.89 1.55
N GLU A 64 4.49 23.40 1.38
CA GLU A 64 3.44 24.10 0.62
C GLU A 64 2.97 25.37 1.34
N ASP A 65 2.83 25.38 2.67
CA ASP A 65 2.44 26.58 3.45
C ASP A 65 3.49 27.71 3.40
N LEU A 66 4.76 27.39 3.11
CA LEU A 66 5.80 28.38 2.79
C LEU A 66 5.62 29.00 1.40
N ASN A 67 4.85 28.34 0.52
CA ASN A 67 4.59 28.73 -0.87
C ASN A 67 3.12 29.11 -1.17
N ALA A 68 2.19 28.93 -0.22
CA ALA A 68 0.74 28.99 -0.43
C ALA A 68 0.14 30.40 -0.34
N ASN A 69 0.62 31.33 -1.18
CA ASN A 69 -0.21 32.46 -1.61
C ASN A 69 -1.00 32.16 -2.90
N GLN A 70 -1.17 30.89 -3.32
CA GLN A 70 -2.01 30.55 -4.47
C GLN A 70 -2.78 29.24 -4.32
N SER A 71 -4.11 29.39 -4.47
CA SER A 71 -5.09 28.38 -4.90
C SER A 71 -5.73 27.47 -3.84
N ILE A 72 -6.59 28.09 -3.02
CA ILE A 72 -7.82 27.44 -2.56
C ILE A 72 -8.75 27.37 -3.77
N ASN A 73 -8.75 26.24 -4.51
CA ASN A 73 -9.77 25.99 -5.52
C ASN A 73 -10.96 25.25 -4.90
N SER A 74 -12.00 26.04 -4.64
CA SER A 74 -13.36 25.65 -4.33
C SER A 74 -13.96 24.83 -5.48
N ASN A 75 -13.84 23.52 -5.43
CA ASN A 75 -14.73 22.55 -6.08
C ASN A 75 -14.47 21.21 -5.42
N GLY A 76 -15.40 20.73 -4.59
CA GLY A 76 -15.31 19.56 -3.70
C GLY A 76 -15.11 18.19 -4.36
N ILE A 77 -14.30 18.09 -5.40
CA ILE A 77 -13.62 16.87 -5.78
C ILE A 77 -12.43 16.79 -4.83
N ASN A 78 -12.55 15.95 -3.80
CA ASN A 78 -11.41 15.53 -2.99
C ASN A 78 -10.25 15.27 -3.95
N GLN A 79 -9.22 16.12 -3.90
CA GLN A 79 -8.02 15.96 -4.68
C GLN A 79 -7.62 14.50 -4.55
N THR A 80 -7.71 13.73 -5.64
CA THR A 80 -7.33 12.32 -5.65
C THR A 80 -5.87 12.30 -5.26
N ARG A 81 -5.60 12.15 -3.95
CA ARG A 81 -4.28 12.16 -3.34
C ARG A 81 -3.39 11.28 -4.21
N LEU A 82 -2.43 11.89 -4.90
CA LEU A 82 -1.58 11.18 -5.84
C LEU A 82 -0.70 10.23 -5.02
N LEU A 83 -1.12 8.98 -4.92
CA LEU A 83 -0.42 7.92 -4.21
C LEU A 83 0.84 7.53 -4.99
N LYS A 84 1.94 8.23 -4.71
CA LYS A 84 3.29 7.99 -5.22
C LYS A 84 4.19 7.52 -4.07
N ASN A 85 5.13 6.62 -4.37
CA ASN A 85 6.17 6.19 -3.43
C ASN A 85 7.48 6.89 -3.78
N VAL A 86 8.13 7.50 -2.79
CA VAL A 86 9.54 7.92 -2.87
C VAL A 86 10.36 6.92 -2.06
N VAL A 87 11.38 6.34 -2.68
CA VAL A 87 12.20 5.29 -2.08
C VAL A 87 13.66 5.74 -2.06
N PHE A 88 14.24 5.77 -0.87
CA PHE A 88 15.66 6.05 -0.64
C PHE A 88 16.41 4.72 -0.41
N ASP A 89 17.28 4.33 -1.34
CA ASP A 89 18.15 3.16 -1.16
C ASP A 89 19.47 3.61 -0.52
N LEU A 90 19.72 3.23 0.74
CA LEU A 90 20.94 3.59 1.46
C LEU A 90 22.14 2.73 1.10
N LYS A 91 21.91 1.52 0.58
CA LYS A 91 23.00 0.57 0.25
C LYS A 91 23.59 0.88 -1.12
N HIS A 92 22.73 1.23 -2.07
CA HIS A 92 23.10 1.74 -3.38
C HIS A 92 22.40 3.09 -3.56
N PRO A 93 23.02 4.19 -3.09
CA PRO A 93 22.42 5.52 -3.07
C PRO A 93 21.65 5.83 -4.36
N SER A 94 20.32 5.89 -4.21
CA SER A 94 19.38 6.26 -5.27
C SER A 94 18.08 6.79 -4.65
N ILE A 95 17.39 7.66 -5.39
CA ILE A 95 16.06 8.16 -5.03
C ILE A 95 15.11 7.79 -6.16
N ALA A 96 14.21 6.86 -5.88
CA ALA A 96 13.25 6.36 -6.86
C ALA A 96 11.84 6.88 -6.57
N ILE A 97 11.21 7.49 -7.58
CA ILE A 97 9.78 7.81 -7.59
C ILE A 97 9.03 6.72 -8.33
N ILE A 98 8.08 6.07 -7.65
CA ILE A 98 7.19 5.08 -8.24
C ILE A 98 5.76 5.64 -8.22
N ASP A 99 5.24 5.92 -9.41
CA ASP A 99 3.84 6.31 -9.63
C ASP A 99 3.09 5.16 -10.35
N SER A 100 1.83 4.96 -9.99
CA SER A 100 0.95 4.00 -10.65
C SER A 100 0.40 4.52 -11.97
N GLN A 101 0.47 5.83 -12.23
CA GLN A 101 0.07 6.45 -13.48
C GLN A 101 1.27 6.68 -14.41
N ILE A 102 1.03 6.60 -15.72
CA ILE A 102 1.95 7.08 -16.74
C ILE A 102 2.02 8.60 -16.62
N ARG A 103 3.23 9.13 -16.51
CA ARG A 103 3.52 10.55 -16.49
C ARG A 103 4.52 10.85 -17.61
N ASP A 104 4.18 11.81 -18.44
CA ASP A 104 5.06 12.34 -19.48
C ASP A 104 5.47 13.76 -19.08
N GLY A 105 6.76 14.05 -19.14
CA GLY A 105 7.34 15.31 -18.68
C GLY A 105 8.65 15.09 -17.92
N LYS A 106 9.25 16.20 -17.46
CA LYS A 106 10.40 16.12 -16.56
C LYS A 106 9.94 15.80 -15.14
N VAL A 107 10.79 15.13 -14.37
CA VAL A 107 10.51 14.74 -12.99
C VAL A 107 10.15 15.96 -12.13
N ASP A 108 10.94 17.03 -12.25
CA ASP A 108 10.74 18.28 -11.50
C ASP A 108 9.38 18.92 -11.78
N ASP A 109 8.95 18.92 -13.04
CA ASP A 109 7.66 19.50 -13.45
C ASP A 109 6.46 18.71 -12.89
N ILE A 110 6.63 17.41 -12.67
CA ILE A 110 5.54 16.50 -12.26
C ILE A 110 5.49 16.32 -10.74
N TYR A 111 6.65 16.28 -10.08
CA TYR A 111 6.78 15.87 -8.68
C TYR A 111 7.48 16.89 -7.79
N GLY A 112 8.23 17.82 -8.39
CA GLY A 112 9.35 18.57 -7.81
C GLY A 112 9.14 19.01 -6.37
N SER A 113 8.18 19.90 -6.08
CA SER A 113 8.01 20.46 -4.73
C SER A 113 7.84 19.36 -3.66
N SER A 114 6.86 18.49 -3.85
CA SER A 114 6.50 17.48 -2.85
C SER A 114 7.59 16.42 -2.61
N THR A 115 8.36 16.03 -3.64
CA THR A 115 9.37 14.98 -3.48
C THR A 115 10.74 15.53 -3.09
N VAL A 116 11.03 16.79 -3.41
CA VAL A 116 12.20 17.51 -2.88
C VAL A 116 12.08 17.71 -1.37
N GLY A 117 10.92 18.13 -0.86
CA GLY A 117 10.71 18.23 0.59
C GLY A 117 10.92 16.91 1.34
N LEU A 118 10.55 15.76 0.74
CA LEU A 118 10.84 14.43 1.30
C LEU A 118 12.35 14.11 1.30
N GLN A 119 13.08 14.53 0.27
CA GLN A 119 14.54 14.37 0.17
C GLN A 119 15.25 15.22 1.23
N ASP A 120 14.85 16.47 1.41
CA ASP A 120 15.41 17.36 2.44
C ASP A 120 15.22 16.81 3.84
N MET A 121 14.05 16.26 4.14
CA MET A 121 13.83 15.59 5.42
C MET A 121 14.73 14.38 5.62
N MET A 122 14.94 13.57 4.58
CA MET A 122 15.84 12.41 4.66
C MET A 122 17.28 12.87 4.91
N ILE A 123 17.74 13.92 4.22
CA ILE A 123 19.05 14.56 4.42
C ILE A 123 19.18 15.05 5.87
N MET A 124 18.19 15.80 6.37
CA MET A 124 18.21 16.35 7.73
C MET A 124 18.17 15.26 8.79
N HIS A 125 17.41 14.19 8.58
CA HIS A 125 17.40 13.03 9.46
C HIS A 125 18.77 12.35 9.49
N LEU A 126 19.36 12.04 8.34
CA LEU A 126 20.69 11.42 8.25
C LEU A 126 21.78 12.31 8.85
N LEU A 127 21.72 13.63 8.65
CA LEU A 127 22.64 14.59 9.27
C LEU A 127 22.52 14.56 10.79
N ARG A 128 21.29 14.57 11.33
CA ARG A 128 21.02 14.50 12.77
C ARG A 128 21.53 13.20 13.40
N GLU A 129 21.41 12.09 12.69
CA GLU A 129 21.93 10.78 13.12
C GLU A 129 23.44 10.61 12.87
N GLY A 130 24.12 11.61 12.30
CA GLY A 130 25.55 11.57 11.99
C GLY A 130 25.94 10.66 10.81
N HIS A 131 24.98 10.28 9.97
CA HIS A 131 25.17 9.35 8.86
C HIS A 131 25.61 10.05 7.57
N GLY A 132 26.83 9.77 7.08
CA GLY A 132 27.46 10.51 5.97
C GLY A 132 26.74 10.52 4.60
N ALA A 133 25.78 9.61 4.36
CA ALA A 133 25.02 9.56 3.11
C ALA A 133 24.17 10.81 2.81
N TRP A 134 23.93 11.67 3.81
CA TRP A 134 23.24 12.95 3.58
C TRP A 134 23.91 13.80 2.49
N LYS A 135 25.26 13.75 2.39
CA LYS A 135 26.03 14.46 1.35
C LYS A 135 25.71 13.97 -0.04
N VAL A 136 25.57 12.66 -0.18
CA VAL A 136 25.24 12.01 -1.46
C VAL A 136 23.84 12.43 -1.88
N TYR A 137 22.87 12.37 -0.96
CA TYR A 137 21.50 12.77 -1.28
C TYR A 137 21.35 14.27 -1.52
N ALA A 138 22.21 15.14 -0.99
CA ALA A 138 22.14 16.58 -1.27
C ALA A 138 22.44 16.93 -2.73
N GLU A 139 23.18 16.08 -3.44
CA GLU A 139 23.59 16.28 -4.84
C GLU A 139 22.87 15.31 -5.81
N MET A 140 21.98 14.46 -5.29
CA MET A 140 21.38 13.36 -6.03
C MET A 140 20.06 13.75 -6.70
N ASP A 141 19.95 13.45 -7.99
CA ASP A 141 18.69 13.57 -8.73
C ASP A 141 17.73 12.43 -8.38
N GLN A 142 16.43 12.69 -8.60
CA GLN A 142 15.37 11.72 -8.40
C GLN A 142 14.97 11.06 -9.73
N ASP A 143 14.85 9.73 -9.71
CA ASP A 143 14.49 8.95 -10.89
C ASP A 143 13.03 8.49 -10.86
N HIS A 144 12.24 8.89 -11.86
CA HIS A 144 10.91 8.34 -12.06
C HIS A 144 10.98 6.97 -12.73
N ILE A 145 10.56 5.94 -11.99
CA ILE A 145 10.51 4.56 -12.47
C ILE A 145 9.34 4.38 -13.44
N LYS A 146 9.68 4.15 -14.72
CA LYS A 146 8.72 3.79 -15.77
C LYS A 146 8.55 2.27 -15.83
N THR A 147 7.30 1.81 -15.81
CA THR A 147 6.99 0.37 -15.80
C THR A 147 5.85 0.04 -16.75
N ARG A 148 5.83 -1.21 -17.24
CA ARG A 148 4.82 -1.68 -18.20
C ARG A 148 3.40 -1.79 -17.66
N TRP A 149 3.21 -1.71 -16.34
CA TRP A 149 1.92 -1.90 -15.65
C TRP A 149 1.28 -0.60 -15.19
N GLN A 150 1.93 0.55 -15.41
CA GLN A 150 1.35 1.87 -15.14
C GLN A 150 0.05 2.08 -15.94
N LEU A 151 -0.85 2.86 -15.36
CA LEU A 151 -2.16 3.19 -15.90
C LEU A 151 -2.12 4.48 -16.71
N ARG A 152 -2.88 4.57 -17.79
CA ARG A 152 -3.05 5.84 -18.53
C ARG A 152 -3.83 6.87 -17.73
N GLU A 153 -4.84 6.41 -17.01
CA GLU A 153 -5.75 7.26 -16.22
C GLU A 153 -5.80 6.78 -14.77
N ASN A 154 -6.10 7.71 -13.86
CA ASN A 154 -6.28 7.37 -12.45
C ASN A 154 -7.50 6.47 -12.27
N THR A 155 -7.32 5.44 -11.45
CA THR A 155 -8.39 4.52 -11.08
C THR A 155 -8.44 4.34 -9.58
N VAL A 156 -9.54 3.76 -9.10
CA VAL A 156 -9.69 3.38 -7.67
C VAL A 156 -8.65 2.35 -7.20
N ASP A 157 -7.92 1.71 -8.13
CA ASP A 157 -6.92 0.68 -7.82
C ASP A 157 -5.49 1.19 -7.64
N VAL A 158 -5.22 2.50 -7.81
CA VAL A 158 -3.88 3.08 -7.61
C VAL A 158 -3.30 2.79 -6.23
N GLY A 159 -4.14 2.77 -5.18
CA GLY A 159 -3.69 2.40 -3.84
C GLY A 159 -3.32 0.92 -3.69
N VAL A 160 -3.95 0.03 -4.45
CA VAL A 160 -3.60 -1.41 -4.46
C VAL A 160 -2.26 -1.63 -5.19
N MET A 161 -2.03 -0.88 -6.27
CA MET A 161 -0.75 -0.86 -6.97
C MET A 161 0.37 -0.33 -6.06
N LEU A 162 0.13 0.76 -5.35
CA LEU A 162 1.05 1.29 -4.33
C LEU A 162 1.43 0.21 -3.30
N MET A 163 0.44 -0.46 -2.72
CA MET A 163 0.65 -1.55 -1.76
C MET A 163 1.48 -2.69 -2.36
N ARG A 164 1.28 -3.00 -3.65
CA ARG A 164 2.06 -4.01 -4.37
C ARG A 164 3.50 -3.57 -4.62
N HIS A 165 3.72 -2.29 -4.94
CA HIS A 165 5.06 -1.73 -5.09
C HIS A 165 5.81 -1.80 -3.76
N MET A 166 5.18 -1.39 -2.66
CA MET A 166 5.75 -1.51 -1.31
C MET A 166 6.10 -2.97 -0.97
N GLU A 167 5.24 -3.94 -1.31
CA GLU A 167 5.51 -5.35 -1.04
C GLU A 167 6.75 -5.88 -1.79
N THR A 168 6.96 -5.42 -3.04
CA THR A 168 7.85 -6.09 -4.00
C THR A 168 9.12 -5.33 -4.38
N PHE A 169 9.17 -4.01 -4.18
CA PHE A 169 10.34 -3.22 -4.56
C PHE A 169 11.39 -3.19 -3.44
N PHE A 170 12.63 -3.58 -3.75
CA PHE A 170 13.74 -3.70 -2.78
C PHE A 170 14.89 -2.73 -3.03
N GLY A 171 14.68 -1.69 -3.85
CA GLY A 171 15.76 -0.83 -4.32
C GLY A 171 16.62 -1.51 -5.40
N GLY A 172 17.78 -0.93 -5.67
CA GLY A 172 18.69 -1.39 -6.71
C GLY A 172 18.18 -1.24 -8.15
N ASP A 173 18.58 -2.18 -9.01
CA ASP A 173 18.36 -2.12 -10.46
C ASP A 173 16.88 -2.27 -10.84
N VAL A 174 16.27 -1.13 -11.19
CA VAL A 174 14.87 -1.01 -11.63
C VAL A 174 14.56 -1.89 -12.84
N VAL A 175 15.52 -2.13 -13.74
CA VAL A 175 15.31 -2.94 -14.95
C VAL A 175 14.99 -4.39 -14.58
N LYS A 176 15.49 -4.87 -13.44
CA LYS A 176 15.24 -6.23 -12.93
C LYS A 176 13.99 -6.34 -12.06
N TRP A 177 13.36 -5.21 -11.72
CA TRP A 177 12.18 -5.24 -10.87
C TRP A 177 10.94 -5.69 -11.66
N ASP A 178 10.42 -6.87 -11.30
CA ASP A 178 9.09 -7.32 -11.71
C ASP A 178 8.19 -7.46 -10.49
N CYS A 179 7.19 -6.58 -10.37
CA CYS A 179 6.20 -6.69 -9.30
C CYS A 179 5.09 -7.73 -9.61
N GLY A 180 5.14 -8.37 -10.78
CA GLY A 180 4.20 -9.39 -11.24
C GLY A 180 2.85 -8.84 -11.70
N LEU A 181 2.69 -7.52 -11.81
CA LEU A 181 1.48 -6.91 -12.36
C LEU A 181 1.43 -7.07 -13.88
N TYR A 182 0.25 -7.40 -14.40
CA TYR A 182 0.00 -7.38 -15.84
C TYR A 182 0.00 -5.94 -16.37
N LYS A 183 0.25 -5.78 -17.67
CA LYS A 183 -0.03 -4.53 -18.38
C LYS A 183 -1.51 -4.16 -18.24
N GLU A 184 -1.79 -2.85 -18.24
CA GLU A 184 -3.15 -2.30 -18.17
C GLU A 184 -4.11 -3.05 -19.11
N SER A 185 -5.06 -3.78 -18.49
CA SER A 185 -5.98 -4.69 -19.18
C SER A 185 -7.08 -5.19 -18.23
N THR A 186 -8.10 -5.87 -18.77
CA THR A 186 -9.11 -6.58 -17.96
C THR A 186 -8.51 -7.70 -17.10
N LYS A 187 -7.37 -8.26 -17.49
CA LYS A 187 -6.62 -9.24 -16.70
C LYS A 187 -5.99 -8.57 -15.47
N GLN A 188 -5.38 -7.39 -15.65
CA GLN A 188 -4.85 -6.60 -14.54
C GLN A 188 -5.95 -6.18 -13.56
N LYS A 189 -7.12 -5.73 -14.05
CA LYS A 189 -8.26 -5.38 -13.17
C LYS A 189 -8.70 -6.56 -12.28
N ARG A 190 -8.75 -7.78 -12.83
CA ARG A 190 -9.02 -9.00 -12.05
C ARG A 190 -7.92 -9.27 -11.02
N GLN A 191 -6.66 -9.17 -11.44
CA GLN A 191 -5.50 -9.33 -10.54
C GLN A 191 -5.52 -8.32 -9.37
N LEU A 192 -5.88 -7.06 -9.62
CA LEU A 192 -5.98 -6.03 -8.57
C LEU A 192 -7.11 -6.34 -7.58
N LYS A 193 -8.23 -6.92 -8.06
CA LYS A 193 -9.30 -7.44 -7.18
C LYS A 193 -8.82 -8.60 -6.30
N ASP A 194 -8.00 -9.50 -6.84
CA ASP A 194 -7.43 -10.59 -6.06
C ASP A 194 -6.42 -10.07 -5.03
N LEU A 195 -5.59 -9.09 -5.40
CA LEU A 195 -4.67 -8.41 -4.49
C LEU A 195 -5.39 -7.69 -3.35
N ARG A 196 -6.53 -7.04 -3.61
CA ARG A 196 -7.38 -6.46 -2.55
C ARG A 196 -7.78 -7.51 -1.50
N THR A 197 -8.21 -8.68 -1.96
CA THR A 197 -8.61 -9.79 -1.07
C THR A 197 -7.41 -10.34 -0.30
N LYS A 198 -6.26 -10.51 -0.99
CA LYS A 198 -4.99 -10.92 -0.39
C LYS A 198 -4.58 -9.96 0.73
N TYR A 199 -4.54 -8.66 0.46
CA TYR A 199 -4.10 -7.67 1.43
C TYR A 199 -5.06 -7.52 2.61
N CYS A 200 -6.37 -7.55 2.36
CA CYS A 200 -7.37 -7.57 3.43
C CYS A 200 -7.14 -8.76 4.39
N SER A 201 -6.99 -9.96 3.82
CA SER A 201 -6.73 -11.18 4.60
C SER A 201 -5.42 -11.09 5.36
N LYS A 202 -4.36 -10.61 4.71
CA LYS A 202 -3.04 -10.45 5.31
C LYS A 202 -3.07 -9.48 6.49
N MET A 203 -3.76 -8.33 6.38
CA MET A 203 -3.93 -7.40 7.49
C MET A 203 -4.73 -8.00 8.66
N LEU A 204 -5.84 -8.68 8.35
CA LEU A 204 -6.70 -9.28 9.38
C LEU A 204 -5.99 -10.42 10.15
N LEU A 205 -5.13 -11.17 9.47
CA LEU A 205 -4.48 -12.37 10.01
C LEU A 205 -3.02 -12.13 10.45
N ASN A 206 -2.49 -10.92 10.30
CA ASN A 206 -1.14 -10.59 10.76
C ASN A 206 -1.13 -10.40 12.30
N ASP A 207 -0.02 -10.76 12.94
CA ASP A 207 0.15 -10.65 14.40
C ASP A 207 0.14 -9.20 14.91
N VAL A 208 0.29 -8.20 14.03
CA VAL A 208 0.09 -6.80 14.42
C VAL A 208 -1.37 -6.51 14.78
N ASN A 209 -2.33 -7.29 14.26
CA ASN A 209 -3.74 -7.16 14.62
C ASN A 209 -4.04 -7.91 15.93
N ILE A 210 -4.29 -7.17 17.00
CA ILE A 210 -4.57 -7.76 18.32
C ILE A 210 -5.87 -8.58 18.34
N ARG A 211 -6.76 -8.37 17.36
CA ARG A 211 -8.01 -9.12 17.20
C ARG A 211 -7.88 -10.36 16.33
N LYS A 212 -6.67 -10.70 15.85
CA LYS A 212 -6.43 -11.88 14.99
C LYS A 212 -7.09 -13.14 15.55
N THR A 213 -6.84 -13.48 16.82
CA THR A 213 -7.40 -14.70 17.44
C THR A 213 -8.93 -14.71 17.45
N SER A 214 -9.55 -13.58 17.79
CA SER A 214 -11.02 -13.45 17.76
C SER A 214 -11.57 -13.59 16.34
N ILE A 215 -10.89 -13.01 15.35
CA ILE A 215 -11.31 -13.12 13.94
C ILE A 215 -11.22 -14.56 13.45
N VAL A 216 -10.13 -15.26 13.76
CA VAL A 216 -9.96 -16.69 13.40
C VAL A 216 -11.06 -17.53 14.03
N TYR A 217 -11.31 -17.35 15.33
CA TYR A 217 -12.38 -18.05 16.04
C TYR A 217 -13.77 -17.80 15.43
N ASP A 218 -14.09 -16.55 15.08
CA ASP A 218 -15.38 -16.20 14.47
C ASP A 218 -15.54 -16.86 13.08
N VAL A 219 -14.45 -16.92 12.30
CA VAL A 219 -14.44 -17.59 10.98
C VAL A 219 -14.62 -19.11 11.12
N GLU A 220 -13.90 -19.75 12.04
CA GLU A 220 -14.03 -21.19 12.31
C GLU A 220 -15.46 -21.55 12.74
N ARG A 221 -16.04 -20.74 13.64
CA ARG A 221 -17.44 -20.91 14.07
C ARG A 221 -18.41 -20.75 12.92
N PHE A 222 -18.20 -19.78 12.03
CA PHE A 222 -19.03 -19.58 10.85
C PHE A 222 -18.98 -20.79 9.91
N ILE A 223 -17.78 -21.30 9.60
CA ILE A 223 -17.58 -22.49 8.76
C ILE A 223 -18.29 -23.72 9.36
N ALA A 224 -18.17 -23.92 10.68
CA ALA A 224 -18.83 -25.02 11.36
C ALA A 224 -20.37 -24.93 11.28
N MET A 225 -20.93 -23.72 11.41
CA MET A 225 -22.36 -23.48 11.26
C MET A 225 -22.83 -23.76 9.82
N GLU A 226 -22.11 -23.25 8.82
CA GLU A 226 -22.46 -23.45 7.40
C GLU A 226 -22.38 -24.93 7.00
N THR A 227 -21.34 -25.64 7.45
CA THR A 227 -21.18 -27.08 7.22
C THR A 227 -22.34 -27.86 7.84
N SER A 228 -22.70 -27.53 9.07
CA SER A 228 -23.83 -28.18 9.77
C SER A 228 -25.17 -27.92 9.08
N TYR A 229 -25.40 -26.69 8.61
CA TYR A 229 -26.61 -26.32 7.86
C TYR A 229 -26.71 -27.11 6.54
N ASN A 230 -25.62 -27.17 5.76
CA ASN A 230 -25.57 -27.89 4.50
C ASN A 230 -25.74 -29.42 4.69
N ALA A 231 -25.17 -29.98 5.74
CA ALA A 231 -25.35 -31.40 6.08
C ALA A 231 -26.81 -31.75 6.37
N ARG A 232 -27.52 -30.92 7.16
CA ARG A 232 -28.95 -31.11 7.47
C ARG A 232 -29.82 -31.00 6.21
N LYS A 233 -29.56 -30.00 5.37
CA LYS A 233 -30.29 -29.81 4.10
C LYS A 233 -30.15 -31.02 3.16
N ASN A 234 -28.94 -31.56 3.04
CA ASN A 234 -28.66 -32.70 2.17
C ASN A 234 -29.17 -34.03 2.76
N GLY A 235 -29.18 -34.18 4.09
CA GLY A 235 -29.77 -35.32 4.80
C GLY A 235 -31.29 -35.40 4.63
N GLY A 236 -31.99 -34.27 4.77
CA GLY A 236 -33.44 -34.20 4.56
C GLY A 236 -33.87 -34.52 3.12
N ALA A 237 -33.09 -34.08 2.13
CA ALA A 237 -33.35 -34.40 0.72
C ALA A 237 -33.22 -35.91 0.40
N ARG A 238 -32.29 -36.62 1.06
CA ARG A 238 -32.10 -38.07 0.90
C ARG A 238 -33.17 -38.91 1.61
N GLN A 239 -33.76 -38.41 2.70
CA GLN A 239 -34.89 -39.08 3.36
C GLN A 239 -36.18 -38.95 2.55
N MET A 240 -36.44 -37.80 1.93
CA MET A 240 -37.63 -37.60 1.09
C MET A 240 -37.62 -38.43 -0.21
N SER A 241 -36.44 -38.73 -0.78
CA SER A 241 -36.34 -39.58 -1.98
C SER A 241 -36.49 -41.08 -1.69
N ARG A 242 -36.26 -41.52 -0.45
CA ARG A 242 -36.45 -42.91 -0.02
C ARG A 242 -37.88 -43.24 0.43
N GLY A 243 -38.72 -42.23 0.68
CA GLY A 243 -40.13 -42.38 1.06
C GLY A 243 -41.12 -42.44 -0.11
N ARG A 244 -40.65 -42.42 -1.37
CA ARG A 244 -41.48 -42.65 -2.57
C ARG A 244 -41.15 -44.01 -3.16
N LYS A 245 -41.69 -45.07 -2.57
CA LYS A 245 -41.90 -46.39 -3.20
C LYS A 245 -43.21 -46.95 -2.69
#